data_AF-A0A9W8J4Y5-F1
#
_entry.id   AF-A0A9W8J4Y5-F1
#
_cell.length_a   1.000
_cell.length_b   1.000
_cell.length_c   1.000
_cell.angle_alpha   90.00
_cell.angle_beta   90.00
_cell.angle_gamma   90.00
#
_symmetry.space_group_name_H-M   'P 1'
#
loop_
_entity.id
_entity.type
_entity.pdbx_description
1 polymer ?
#
loop_
_entity_poly.entity_id
_entity_poly.type
_entity_poly.pdbx_seq_one_letter_code
_entity_poly.pdbx_strand_id
1 'polypeptide(L)'
;MTAPTDRILIVGCGCFGVSTAYHLLKRGYRNVTLLDRSPQLPAPDAASNDINRRANVELLESSGAIRSVFPEGIRTAAFEGQFAYLNKDGGWAFAGKGLKIMLEHVVQLGATVLPGKQVKGLVQDGSRGRTTGVDCYDGSKYEADLVIVATGSWTPSAFPDLQLDESCLATGQCVSMIQLTAEEAAKYQDCPVVLDFKSGFYVFPPNEDNIVKMAIHSAGYVHPINGISTPRTSNSDPQDGTAIPRAGLNELREQLRQVYPDLAEKPFSATRLCWYNDSPDGDWVISRYPGDEGLVFATAGSGHAFKVCLPS
;
A
#
# COMPACT_ATOMS: atom_id res chain seq x y z
N MET A 1 -27.56 -4.72 22.83
CA MET A 1 -27.71 -3.99 21.54
C MET A 1 -28.69 -2.86 21.75
N THR A 2 -28.46 -1.70 21.11
CA THR A 2 -29.30 -0.50 21.21
C THR A 2 -30.53 -0.61 20.29
N ALA A 3 -31.65 -0.02 20.71
CA ALA A 3 -32.90 0.05 19.96
C ALA A 3 -33.11 1.43 19.31
N PRO A 4 -33.90 1.55 18.22
CA PRO A 4 -34.16 2.82 17.53
C PRO A 4 -34.81 3.92 18.40
N THR A 5 -35.40 3.55 19.53
CA THR A 5 -35.99 4.46 20.52
C THR A 5 -35.01 4.95 21.57
N ASP A 6 -33.81 4.36 21.65
CA ASP A 6 -32.82 4.69 22.66
C ASP A 6 -32.29 6.12 22.44
N ARG A 7 -31.98 6.78 23.56
CA ARG A 7 -31.31 8.08 23.58
C ARG A 7 -29.84 7.89 23.27
N ILE A 8 -29.41 8.37 22.11
CA ILE A 8 -28.02 8.36 21.69
C ILE A 8 -27.46 9.76 21.79
N LEU A 9 -26.38 9.89 22.55
CA LEU A 9 -25.61 11.11 22.68
C LEU A 9 -24.28 10.93 21.96
N ILE A 10 -23.97 11.84 21.04
CA ILE A 10 -22.72 11.88 20.31
C ILE A 10 -21.97 13.14 20.77
N VAL A 11 -20.73 12.97 21.21
CA VAL A 11 -19.89 14.08 21.64
C VAL A 11 -18.91 14.41 20.51
N GLY A 12 -19.10 15.58 19.92
CA GLY A 12 -18.44 16.12 18.73
C GLY A 12 -19.41 16.26 17.55
N CYS A 13 -19.47 17.45 16.94
CA CYS A 13 -20.17 17.75 15.68
C CYS A 13 -19.19 17.93 14.51
N GLY A 14 -17.99 17.33 14.59
CA GLY A 14 -17.07 17.23 13.47
C GLY A 14 -17.50 16.16 12.45
N CYS A 15 -16.64 15.88 11.47
CA CYS A 15 -16.90 14.93 10.38
C CYS A 15 -17.46 13.58 10.86
N PHE A 16 -16.84 12.96 11.86
CA PHE A 16 -17.28 11.67 12.39
C PHE A 16 -18.59 11.77 13.15
N GLY A 17 -18.74 12.73 14.07
CA GLY A 17 -19.96 12.84 14.86
C GLY A 17 -21.21 13.12 14.02
N VAL A 18 -21.08 14.01 13.03
CA VAL A 18 -22.15 14.31 12.07
C VAL A 18 -22.43 13.09 11.17
N SER A 19 -21.40 12.40 10.69
CA SER A 19 -21.57 11.17 9.89
C SER A 19 -22.23 10.04 10.69
N THR A 20 -21.79 9.79 11.92
CA THR A 20 -22.38 8.81 12.84
C THR A 20 -23.84 9.15 13.12
N ALA A 21 -24.15 10.42 13.42
CA ALA A 21 -25.52 10.84 13.63
C ALA A 21 -26.38 10.62 12.37
N TYR A 22 -25.89 11.04 11.21
CA TYR A 22 -26.56 10.84 9.93
C TYR A 22 -26.89 9.36 9.70
N HIS A 23 -25.94 8.47 9.92
CA HIS A 23 -26.11 7.05 9.71
C HIS A 23 -27.02 6.38 10.76
N LEU A 24 -27.03 6.86 12.00
CA LEU A 24 -27.98 6.41 13.02
C LEU A 24 -29.41 6.84 12.66
N LEU A 25 -29.60 8.10 12.28
CA LEU A 25 -30.90 8.63 11.85
C LEU A 25 -31.41 7.86 10.62
N LYS A 26 -30.54 7.57 9.63
CA LYS A 26 -30.86 6.73 8.47
C LYS A 26 -31.30 5.31 8.85
N ARG A 27 -30.76 4.76 9.94
CA ARG A 27 -31.12 3.43 10.47
C ARG A 27 -32.37 3.44 11.37
N GLY A 28 -33.08 4.56 11.43
CA GLY A 28 -34.36 4.69 12.11
C GLY A 28 -34.25 5.10 13.58
N TYR A 29 -33.05 5.36 14.09
CA TYR A 29 -32.88 5.97 15.40
C TYR A 29 -33.48 7.37 15.38
N ARG A 30 -34.32 7.71 16.35
CA ARG A 30 -35.03 9.01 16.36
C ARG A 30 -34.53 9.99 17.41
N ASN A 31 -33.77 9.49 18.38
CA ASN A 31 -33.34 10.27 19.53
C ASN A 31 -31.82 10.38 19.58
N VAL A 32 -31.27 11.10 18.58
CA VAL A 32 -29.83 11.32 18.43
C VAL A 32 -29.52 12.79 18.70
N THR A 33 -28.73 13.06 19.73
CA THR A 33 -28.27 14.40 20.08
C THR A 33 -26.77 14.48 19.88
N LEU A 34 -26.29 15.51 19.18
CA LEU A 34 -24.86 15.80 19.09
C LEU A 34 -24.56 17.00 19.99
N LEU A 35 -23.45 16.92 20.73
CA LEU A 35 -22.91 18.00 21.52
C LEU A 35 -21.57 18.40 20.94
N ASP A 36 -21.36 19.68 20.64
CA ASP A 36 -20.03 20.19 20.31
C ASP A 36 -19.55 21.17 21.38
N ARG A 37 -18.24 21.26 21.56
CA ARG A 37 -17.64 22.27 22.44
C ARG A 37 -17.68 23.66 21.82
N SER A 38 -17.71 23.75 20.49
CA SER A 38 -17.65 25.01 19.77
C SER A 38 -18.99 25.74 19.85
N PRO A 39 -18.99 27.05 20.15
CA PRO A 39 -20.21 27.86 20.14
C PRO A 39 -20.74 28.14 18.72
N GLN A 40 -19.97 27.81 17.68
CA GLN A 40 -20.30 28.01 16.26
C GLN A 40 -20.05 26.70 15.51
N LEU A 41 -20.94 26.32 14.57
CA LEU A 41 -20.80 25.09 13.76
C LEU A 41 -20.87 25.40 12.25
N PRO A 42 -20.05 24.74 11.40
CA PRO A 42 -18.94 23.84 11.76
C PRO A 42 -17.92 24.54 12.66
N ALA A 43 -17.37 23.81 13.64
CA ALA A 43 -16.44 24.38 14.62
C ALA A 43 -15.29 25.12 13.91
N PRO A 44 -15.13 26.45 14.09
CA PRO A 44 -14.16 27.23 13.33
C PRO A 44 -12.72 26.74 13.48
N ASP A 45 -12.43 26.10 14.60
CA ASP A 45 -11.14 25.53 14.99
C ASP A 45 -11.05 24.01 14.79
N ALA A 46 -12.09 23.37 14.25
CA ALA A 46 -12.01 21.98 13.85
C ALA A 46 -11.24 21.84 12.53
N ALA A 47 -10.38 20.84 12.45
CA ALA A 47 -9.63 20.51 11.22
C ALA A 47 -10.54 20.27 10.01
N SER A 48 -11.77 19.77 10.22
CA SER A 48 -12.78 19.61 9.17
C SER A 48 -13.32 20.93 8.59
N ASN A 49 -13.02 22.06 9.23
CA ASN A 49 -13.37 23.41 8.79
C ASN A 49 -12.12 24.21 8.34
N ASP A 50 -10.94 23.60 8.38
CA ASP A 50 -9.69 24.24 7.95
C ASP A 50 -9.59 24.30 6.42
N ILE A 51 -8.95 25.34 5.89
CA ILE A 51 -8.57 25.41 4.48
C ILE A 51 -7.39 24.45 4.33
N ASN A 52 -7.66 23.24 3.83
CA ASN A 52 -6.63 22.22 3.59
C ASN A 52 -5.36 22.85 3.00
N ARG A 53 -4.20 22.59 3.64
CA ARG A 53 -2.88 23.00 3.17
C ARG A 53 -2.79 22.76 1.67
N ARG A 54 -2.59 23.82 0.88
CA ARG A 54 -2.41 23.71 -0.57
C ARG A 54 -1.22 22.79 -0.81
N ALA A 55 -1.48 21.60 -1.35
CA ALA A 55 -0.42 20.82 -1.99
C ALA A 55 0.23 21.73 -3.06
N ASN A 56 1.56 21.77 -3.12
CA ASN A 56 2.29 22.56 -4.10
C ASN A 56 2.16 21.91 -5.48
N VAL A 57 1.02 22.20 -6.12
CA VAL A 57 0.59 21.58 -7.37
C VAL A 57 0.51 22.63 -8.48
N GLU A 58 1.08 22.27 -9.62
CA GLU A 58 1.02 23.06 -10.85
C GLU A 58 0.24 22.29 -11.91
N LEU A 59 -0.82 22.89 -12.46
CA LEU A 59 -1.61 22.27 -13.53
C LEU A 59 -0.90 22.43 -14.89
N LEU A 60 -0.84 21.33 -15.64
CA LEU A 60 -0.20 21.24 -16.95
C LEU A 60 -1.29 20.95 -18.00
N GLU A 61 -1.94 21.99 -18.50
CA GLU A 61 -3.16 21.90 -19.33
C GLU A 61 -2.90 21.62 -20.81
N SER A 62 -1.64 21.48 -21.22
CA SER A 62 -1.28 21.17 -22.61
C SER A 62 -0.12 20.20 -22.69
N SER A 63 -0.02 19.50 -23.82
CA SER A 63 1.10 18.60 -24.10
C SER A 63 2.46 19.32 -24.03
N GLY A 64 2.53 20.60 -24.42
CA GLY A 64 3.74 21.40 -24.29
C GLY A 64 4.12 21.67 -22.83
N ALA A 65 3.13 21.99 -21.99
CA ALA A 65 3.34 22.16 -20.55
C ALA A 65 3.79 20.85 -19.88
N ILE A 66 3.19 19.72 -20.26
CA ILE A 66 3.61 18.40 -19.76
C ILE A 66 5.07 18.12 -20.13
N ARG A 67 5.47 18.36 -21.39
CA ARG A 67 6.86 18.13 -21.80
C ARG A 67 7.86 19.07 -21.12
N SER A 68 7.43 20.29 -20.76
CA SER A 68 8.32 21.28 -20.14
C SER A 68 8.83 20.90 -18.75
N VAL A 69 8.21 19.92 -18.08
CA VAL A 69 8.69 19.45 -16.76
C VAL A 69 9.78 18.38 -16.86
N PHE A 70 10.06 17.86 -18.06
CA PHE A 70 11.15 16.91 -18.29
C PHE A 70 12.44 17.66 -18.67
N PRO A 71 13.63 17.11 -18.34
CA PRO A 71 14.91 17.72 -18.71
C PRO A 71 15.05 17.94 -20.22
N GLU A 72 15.77 18.99 -20.59
CA GLU A 72 16.07 19.30 -21.99
C GLU A 72 16.82 18.13 -22.66
N GLY A 73 16.42 17.78 -23.88
CA GLY A 73 17.03 16.67 -24.65
C GLY A 73 16.46 15.29 -24.35
N ILE A 74 15.56 15.14 -23.36
CA ILE A 74 14.79 13.91 -23.19
C ILE A 74 13.65 13.84 -24.20
N ARG A 75 13.64 12.78 -25.00
CA ARG A 75 12.53 12.48 -25.90
C ARG A 75 11.41 11.81 -25.11
N THR A 76 10.31 12.52 -24.93
CA THR A 76 9.06 11.99 -24.38
C THR A 76 8.07 11.62 -25.49
N ALA A 77 6.96 11.00 -25.12
CA ALA A 77 5.79 10.92 -25.99
C ALA A 77 5.17 12.31 -26.25
N ALA A 78 4.23 12.35 -27.19
CA ALA A 78 3.57 13.59 -27.60
C ALA A 78 2.52 14.09 -26.59
N PHE A 79 1.96 13.23 -25.73
CA PHE A 79 0.91 13.57 -24.76
C PHE A 79 -0.30 14.31 -25.36
N GLU A 80 -0.68 13.96 -26.59
CA GLU A 80 -1.77 14.63 -27.31
C GLU A 80 -3.11 14.48 -26.58
N GLY A 81 -3.81 15.59 -26.38
CA GLY A 81 -5.11 15.62 -25.72
C GLY A 81 -5.07 15.27 -24.21
N GLN A 82 -3.88 15.18 -23.61
CA GLN A 82 -3.74 14.95 -22.18
C GLN A 82 -3.53 16.25 -21.41
N PHE A 83 -3.93 16.22 -20.14
CA PHE A 83 -3.55 17.19 -19.12
C PHE A 83 -2.92 16.44 -17.95
N ALA A 84 -2.09 17.13 -17.18
CA ALA A 84 -1.47 16.56 -15.99
C ALA A 84 -1.38 17.60 -14.88
N TYR A 85 -0.83 17.21 -13.74
CA TYR A 85 -0.38 18.13 -12.72
C TYR A 85 0.99 17.70 -12.19
N LEU A 86 1.83 18.67 -11.83
CA LEU A 86 3.10 18.45 -11.15
C LEU A 86 2.91 18.70 -9.67
N ASN A 87 3.14 17.68 -8.84
CA ASN A 87 3.20 17.84 -7.39
C ASN A 87 4.66 17.97 -6.94
N LYS A 88 5.04 19.16 -6.46
CA LYS A 88 6.41 19.48 -6.03
C LYS A 88 6.73 18.99 -4.61
N ASP A 89 5.71 18.59 -3.85
CA ASP A 89 5.86 17.98 -2.53
C ASP A 89 5.89 16.43 -2.62
N GLY A 90 5.63 15.89 -3.82
CA GLY A 90 5.68 14.46 -4.11
C GLY A 90 7.08 13.99 -4.47
N GLY A 91 7.36 12.71 -4.21
CA GLY A 91 8.65 12.12 -4.54
C GLY A 91 8.64 10.60 -4.39
N TRP A 92 9.83 10.03 -4.26
CA TRP A 92 10.02 8.60 -4.06
C TRP A 92 11.08 8.33 -3.00
N ALA A 93 11.07 7.13 -2.44
CA ALA A 93 12.02 6.72 -1.43
C ALA A 93 12.54 5.30 -1.70
N PHE A 94 13.78 5.05 -1.30
CA PHE A 94 14.42 3.74 -1.39
C PHE A 94 13.86 2.79 -0.34
N ALA A 95 12.82 2.03 -0.69
CA ALA A 95 12.11 1.18 0.26
C ALA A 95 13.00 0.17 1.00
N GLY A 96 13.89 -0.51 0.29
CA GLY A 96 14.82 -1.46 0.91
C GLY A 96 15.81 -0.80 1.88
N LYS A 97 16.33 0.38 1.53
CA LYS A 97 17.25 1.15 2.37
C LYS A 97 16.54 1.70 3.61
N GLY A 98 15.34 2.26 3.44
CA GLY A 98 14.50 2.74 4.54
C GLY A 98 14.16 1.64 5.55
N LEU A 99 13.74 0.47 5.07
CA LEU A 99 13.48 -0.69 5.94
C LEU A 99 14.74 -1.18 6.64
N LYS A 100 15.89 -1.21 5.96
CA LYS A 100 17.16 -1.60 6.59
C LYS A 100 17.53 -0.66 7.73
N ILE A 101 17.46 0.65 7.51
CA ILE A 101 17.75 1.66 8.54
C ILE A 101 16.79 1.50 9.74
N MET A 102 15.49 1.33 9.46
CA MET A 102 14.52 1.09 10.53
C MET A 102 14.78 -0.19 11.31
N LEU A 103 15.17 -1.27 10.64
CA LEU A 103 15.51 -2.53 11.29
C LEU A 103 16.74 -2.38 12.20
N GLU A 104 17.78 -1.70 11.72
CA GLU A 104 18.98 -1.39 12.52
C GLU A 104 18.61 -0.55 13.74
N HIS A 105 17.72 0.43 13.57
CA HIS A 105 17.28 1.30 14.66
C HIS A 105 16.49 0.54 15.73
N VAL A 106 15.54 -0.32 15.36
CA VAL A 106 14.78 -1.10 16.37
C VAL A 106 15.68 -2.08 17.11
N VAL A 107 16.69 -2.65 16.45
CA VAL A 107 17.69 -3.49 17.12
C VAL A 107 18.52 -2.68 18.12
N GLN A 108 18.93 -1.46 17.76
CA GLN A 108 19.64 -0.56 18.69
C GLN A 108 18.77 -0.17 19.90
N LEU A 109 17.45 -0.09 19.73
CA LEU A 109 16.49 0.12 20.82
C LEU A 109 16.23 -1.13 21.67
N GLY A 110 16.84 -2.28 21.32
CA GLY A 110 16.78 -3.52 22.09
C GLY A 110 15.82 -4.58 21.54
N ALA A 111 15.28 -4.41 20.34
CA ALA A 111 14.46 -5.45 19.71
C ALA A 111 15.30 -6.67 19.32
N THR A 112 14.79 -7.86 19.62
CA THR A 112 15.37 -9.13 19.15
C THR A 112 14.78 -9.50 17.80
N VAL A 113 15.63 -9.72 16.80
CA VAL A 113 15.23 -10.12 15.44
C VAL A 113 15.74 -11.54 15.15
N LEU A 114 14.82 -12.46 14.88
CA LEU A 114 15.13 -13.87 14.60
C LEU A 114 14.80 -14.20 13.14
N PRO A 115 15.77 -14.10 12.20
CA PRO A 115 15.53 -14.47 10.81
C PRO A 115 15.36 -15.99 10.64
N GLY A 116 14.70 -16.40 9.55
CA GLY A 116 14.51 -17.82 9.22
C GLY A 116 13.41 -18.54 10.02
N LYS A 117 12.64 -17.81 10.85
CA LYS A 117 11.55 -18.36 11.66
C LYS A 117 10.21 -18.26 10.92
N GLN A 118 9.94 -19.23 10.04
CA GLN A 118 8.65 -19.30 9.36
C GLN A 118 7.56 -19.84 10.29
N VAL A 119 6.55 -19.01 10.57
CA VAL A 119 5.37 -19.38 11.37
C VAL A 119 4.53 -20.41 10.63
N LYS A 120 4.14 -21.46 11.36
CA LYS A 120 3.24 -22.54 10.94
C LYS A 120 1.80 -22.30 11.41
N GLY A 121 1.62 -21.69 12.57
CA GLY A 121 0.29 -21.41 13.12
C GLY A 121 0.32 -20.70 14.47
N LEU A 122 -0.86 -20.27 14.91
CA LEU A 122 -1.07 -19.66 16.22
C LEU A 122 -1.23 -20.74 17.29
N VAL A 123 -0.72 -20.46 18.49
CA VAL A 123 -0.92 -21.31 19.68
C VAL A 123 -2.02 -20.67 20.52
N GLN A 124 -3.07 -21.43 20.86
CA GLN A 124 -4.19 -20.96 21.66
C GLN A 124 -4.28 -21.70 23.00
N ASP A 125 -4.67 -20.98 24.06
CA ASP A 125 -5.09 -21.60 25.32
C ASP A 125 -6.46 -22.27 25.13
N GLY A 126 -6.49 -23.59 25.27
CA GLY A 126 -7.68 -24.43 25.06
C GLY A 126 -8.86 -24.13 26.00
N SER A 127 -8.66 -23.36 27.07
CA SER A 127 -9.75 -22.97 27.99
C SER A 127 -10.51 -21.71 27.56
N ARG A 128 -9.91 -20.85 26.73
CA ARG A 128 -10.43 -19.51 26.40
C ARG A 128 -10.36 -19.12 24.92
N GLY A 129 -9.73 -19.94 24.06
CA GLY A 129 -9.56 -19.62 22.64
C GLY A 129 -8.63 -18.42 22.38
N ARG A 130 -7.88 -18.00 23.40
CA ARG A 130 -6.98 -16.85 23.34
C ARG A 130 -5.64 -17.26 22.74
N THR A 131 -5.14 -16.52 21.76
CA THR A 131 -3.78 -16.69 21.24
C THR A 131 -2.74 -16.35 22.32
N THR A 132 -1.75 -17.21 22.45
CA THR A 132 -0.68 -17.16 23.46
C THR A 132 0.71 -17.33 22.84
N GLY A 133 0.81 -17.39 21.51
CA GLY A 133 2.09 -17.58 20.84
C GLY A 133 1.95 -18.09 19.41
N VAL A 134 3.08 -18.55 18.86
CA VAL A 134 3.19 -19.14 17.53
C VAL A 134 4.09 -20.38 17.54
N ASP A 135 3.76 -21.34 16.69
CA ASP A 135 4.60 -22.48 16.35
C ASP A 135 5.25 -22.24 14.98
N CYS A 136 6.52 -22.60 14.82
CA CYS A 136 7.26 -22.49 13.56
C CYS A 136 7.45 -23.87 12.89
N TYR A 137 7.71 -23.86 11.57
CA TYR A 137 7.96 -25.09 10.81
C TYR A 137 9.24 -25.83 11.22
N ASP A 138 10.22 -25.12 11.78
CA ASP A 138 11.45 -25.70 12.31
C ASP A 138 11.30 -26.33 13.70
N GLY A 139 10.07 -26.36 14.24
CA GLY A 139 9.73 -26.90 15.56
C GLY A 139 9.94 -25.92 16.72
N SER A 140 10.50 -24.73 16.48
CA SER A 140 10.58 -23.70 17.52
C SER A 140 9.21 -23.12 17.86
N LYS A 141 9.06 -22.71 19.13
CA LYS A 141 7.82 -22.15 19.69
C LYS A 141 8.14 -20.83 20.38
N TYR A 142 7.24 -19.87 20.24
CA TYR A 142 7.37 -18.56 20.89
C TYR A 142 6.07 -18.21 21.59
N GLU A 143 6.14 -18.10 22.92
CA GLU A 143 5.04 -17.66 23.75
C GLU A 143 5.00 -16.12 23.80
N ALA A 144 3.80 -15.57 23.83
CA ALA A 144 3.56 -14.14 23.90
C ALA A 144 2.20 -13.83 24.54
N ASP A 145 2.14 -12.76 25.34
CA ASP A 145 0.87 -12.23 25.82
C ASP A 145 0.03 -11.61 24.70
N LEU A 146 0.67 -11.14 23.62
CA LEU A 146 0.00 -10.57 22.45
C LEU A 146 0.78 -10.94 21.19
N VAL A 147 0.08 -11.49 20.20
CA VAL A 147 0.62 -11.78 18.87
C VAL A 147 0.09 -10.74 17.89
N ILE A 148 1.01 -10.04 17.20
CA ILE A 148 0.67 -9.10 16.12
C ILE A 148 1.04 -9.74 14.78
N VAL A 149 0.05 -10.01 13.95
CA VAL A 149 0.23 -10.53 12.59
C VAL A 149 0.40 -9.35 11.63
N ALA A 150 1.64 -9.18 11.16
CA ALA A 150 2.03 -8.16 10.18
C ALA A 150 2.75 -8.79 8.97
N THR A 151 2.26 -9.93 8.48
CA THR A 151 2.91 -10.74 7.43
C THR A 151 2.59 -10.29 6.00
N GLY A 152 1.97 -9.11 5.84
CA GLY A 152 1.67 -8.51 4.53
C GLY A 152 0.80 -9.42 3.66
N SER A 153 1.17 -9.59 2.39
CA SER A 153 0.44 -10.41 1.40
C SER A 153 0.39 -11.90 1.75
N TRP A 154 1.21 -12.37 2.69
CA TRP A 154 1.15 -13.75 3.16
C TRP A 154 0.08 -13.98 4.22
N THR A 155 -0.54 -12.92 4.77
CA THR A 155 -1.48 -13.06 5.88
C THR A 155 -2.60 -14.08 5.62
N PRO A 156 -3.34 -14.05 4.49
CA PRO A 156 -4.40 -15.03 4.25
C PRO A 156 -3.89 -16.48 4.14
N SER A 157 -2.75 -16.69 3.48
CA SER A 157 -2.20 -18.03 3.23
C SER A 157 -1.44 -18.61 4.43
N ALA A 158 -0.90 -17.76 5.32
CA ALA A 158 -0.24 -18.18 6.54
C ALA A 158 -1.22 -18.59 7.64
N PHE A 159 -2.46 -18.08 7.60
CA PHE A 159 -3.50 -18.35 8.60
C PHE A 159 -4.84 -18.73 7.93
N PRO A 160 -4.87 -19.82 7.14
CA PRO A 160 -6.04 -20.20 6.35
C PRO A 160 -7.29 -20.50 7.20
N ASP A 161 -7.09 -21.00 8.42
CA ASP A 161 -8.19 -21.35 9.33
C ASP A 161 -8.98 -20.13 9.84
N LEU A 162 -8.41 -18.91 9.70
CA LEU A 162 -9.07 -17.66 10.10
C LEU A 162 -9.99 -17.08 9.02
N GLN A 163 -10.04 -17.67 7.81
CA GLN A 163 -10.93 -17.29 6.71
C GLN A 163 -10.88 -15.78 6.40
N LEU A 164 -9.65 -15.28 6.21
CA LEU A 164 -9.37 -13.85 6.00
C LEU A 164 -9.56 -13.40 4.54
N ASP A 165 -9.98 -14.28 3.64
CA ASP A 165 -10.11 -14.05 2.20
C ASP A 165 -11.18 -12.99 1.85
N GLU A 166 -12.20 -12.83 2.70
CA GLU A 166 -13.16 -11.72 2.58
C GLU A 166 -12.63 -10.39 3.16
N SER A 167 -11.60 -10.45 4.01
CA SER A 167 -11.02 -9.27 4.68
C SER A 167 -9.82 -8.69 3.95
N CYS A 168 -9.00 -9.55 3.34
CA CYS A 168 -7.84 -9.13 2.56
C CYS A 168 -7.45 -10.17 1.50
N LEU A 169 -7.02 -9.68 0.34
CA LEU A 169 -6.66 -10.47 -0.82
C LEU A 169 -5.22 -10.19 -1.25
N ALA A 170 -4.41 -11.23 -1.37
CA ALA A 170 -3.09 -11.11 -1.94
C ALA A 170 -3.18 -10.94 -3.47
N THR A 171 -2.67 -9.82 -4.00
CA THR A 171 -2.63 -9.54 -5.45
C THR A 171 -1.22 -9.21 -5.91
N GLY A 172 -0.79 -9.82 -7.03
CA GLY A 172 0.50 -9.57 -7.65
C GLY A 172 0.42 -8.46 -8.70
N GLN A 173 1.15 -7.38 -8.51
CA GLN A 173 1.28 -6.29 -9.47
C GLN A 173 2.54 -6.49 -10.34
N CYS A 174 2.44 -6.22 -11.63
CA CYS A 174 3.56 -6.39 -12.55
C CYS A 174 4.58 -5.26 -12.38
N VAL A 175 5.84 -5.63 -12.13
CA VAL A 175 6.99 -4.71 -12.07
C VAL A 175 8.02 -5.14 -13.10
N SER A 176 8.62 -4.17 -13.79
CA SER A 176 9.82 -4.38 -14.60
C SER A 176 10.90 -3.35 -14.29
N MET A 177 12.12 -3.70 -14.67
CA MET A 177 13.30 -2.86 -14.51
C MET A 177 14.06 -2.79 -15.83
N ILE A 178 14.70 -1.65 -16.08
CA ILE A 178 15.68 -1.45 -17.15
C ILE A 178 17.00 -1.03 -16.51
N GLN A 179 18.09 -1.68 -16.90
CA GLN A 179 19.44 -1.25 -16.57
C GLN A 179 19.91 -0.22 -17.60
N LEU A 180 20.30 0.96 -17.14
CA LEU A 180 20.94 1.99 -17.95
C LEU A 180 22.46 1.93 -17.78
N THR A 181 23.19 2.44 -18.78
CA THR A 181 24.58 2.87 -18.58
C THR A 181 24.62 4.14 -17.73
N ALA A 182 25.79 4.50 -17.19
CA ALA A 182 25.94 5.75 -16.43
C ALA A 182 25.61 6.99 -17.30
N GLU A 183 26.01 6.98 -18.58
CA GLU A 183 25.74 8.05 -19.53
C GLU A 183 24.26 8.19 -19.86
N GLU A 184 23.54 7.07 -19.96
CA GLU A 184 22.09 7.07 -20.14
C GLU A 184 21.40 7.57 -18.87
N ALA A 185 21.77 7.04 -17.70
CA ALA A 185 21.16 7.41 -16.43
C ALA A 185 21.31 8.90 -16.11
N ALA A 186 22.47 9.50 -16.40
CA ALA A 186 22.70 10.93 -16.22
C ALA A 186 21.68 11.81 -16.99
N LYS A 187 21.12 11.32 -18.10
CA LYS A 187 20.08 12.03 -18.85
C LYS A 187 18.72 11.99 -18.15
N TYR A 188 18.40 10.87 -17.50
CA TYR A 188 17.07 10.62 -16.92
C TYR A 188 16.99 10.88 -15.40
N GLN A 189 18.11 11.14 -14.72
CA GLN A 189 18.17 11.27 -13.25
C GLN A 189 17.27 12.38 -12.70
N ASP A 190 17.12 13.48 -13.45
CA ASP A 190 16.31 14.65 -13.08
C ASP A 190 14.88 14.57 -13.62
N CYS A 191 14.50 13.45 -14.26
CA CYS A 191 13.13 13.25 -14.69
C CYS A 191 12.18 13.07 -13.49
N PRO A 192 10.93 13.56 -13.59
CA PRO A 192 9.94 13.36 -12.55
C PRO A 192 9.52 11.88 -12.43
N VAL A 193 8.98 11.52 -11.27
CA VAL A 193 8.14 10.33 -11.17
C VAL A 193 6.89 10.57 -11.99
N VAL A 194 6.59 9.67 -12.92
CA VAL A 194 5.38 9.75 -13.75
C VAL A 194 4.39 8.72 -13.24
N LEU A 195 3.14 9.15 -13.04
CA LEU A 195 2.00 8.30 -12.72
C LEU A 195 0.86 8.65 -13.69
N ASP A 196 0.46 7.68 -14.49
CA ASP A 196 -0.73 7.77 -15.33
C ASP A 196 -1.93 7.18 -14.59
N PHE A 197 -2.85 8.03 -14.18
CA PHE A 197 -4.08 7.63 -13.49
C PHE A 197 -5.03 6.80 -14.35
N LYS A 198 -4.92 6.85 -15.68
CA LYS A 198 -5.80 6.11 -16.59
C LYS A 198 -5.41 4.64 -16.68
N SER A 199 -4.12 4.35 -16.84
CA SER A 199 -3.59 2.99 -16.94
C SER A 199 -3.13 2.42 -15.59
N GLY A 200 -2.90 3.28 -14.60
CA GLY A 200 -2.22 2.92 -13.36
C GLY A 200 -0.71 2.73 -13.53
N PHE A 201 -0.15 3.01 -14.71
CA PHE A 201 1.29 2.92 -14.96
C PHE A 201 2.04 3.99 -14.17
N TYR A 202 3.19 3.61 -13.62
CA TYR A 202 4.13 4.55 -13.03
C TYR A 202 5.57 4.13 -13.25
N VAL A 203 6.45 5.12 -13.33
CA VAL A 203 7.89 4.94 -13.54
C VAL A 203 8.68 5.94 -12.72
N PHE A 204 9.77 5.46 -12.13
CA PHE A 204 10.71 6.27 -11.37
C PHE A 204 11.92 6.64 -12.26
N PRO A 205 12.56 7.79 -12.01
CA PRO A 205 13.89 8.06 -12.56
C PRO A 205 14.90 6.96 -12.12
N PRO A 206 16.04 6.83 -12.82
CA PRO A 206 17.06 5.85 -12.46
C PRO A 206 17.56 6.09 -11.03
N ASN A 207 17.81 4.99 -10.31
CA ASN A 207 18.40 5.04 -8.98
C ASN A 207 19.95 5.15 -9.05
N GLU A 208 20.62 5.11 -7.89
CA GLU A 208 22.09 5.14 -7.77
C GLU A 208 22.80 3.99 -8.55
N ASP A 209 22.09 2.88 -8.80
CA ASP A 209 22.57 1.74 -9.59
C ASP A 209 22.22 1.84 -11.09
N ASN A 210 21.72 3.00 -11.54
CA ASN A 210 21.26 3.25 -12.91
C ASN A 210 20.07 2.37 -13.34
N ILE A 211 19.22 1.95 -12.39
CA ILE A 211 18.03 1.13 -12.65
C ILE A 211 16.79 2.01 -12.71
N VAL A 212 16.11 1.99 -13.86
CA VAL A 212 14.76 2.53 -14.02
C VAL A 212 13.77 1.44 -13.62
N LYS A 213 12.89 1.73 -12.67
CA LYS A 213 11.84 0.81 -12.22
C LYS A 213 10.48 1.35 -12.65
N MET A 214 9.61 0.47 -13.14
CA MET A 214 8.25 0.79 -13.51
C MET A 214 7.28 -0.32 -13.12
N ALA A 215 6.02 0.03 -13.00
CA ALA A 215 4.96 -0.90 -12.64
C ALA A 215 3.59 -0.38 -13.07
N ILE A 216 2.59 -1.25 -12.99
CA ILE A 216 1.19 -0.90 -13.20
C ILE A 216 0.45 -1.23 -11.92
N HIS A 217 -0.25 -0.23 -11.37
CA HIS A 217 -1.22 -0.41 -10.31
C HIS A 217 -2.58 -0.75 -10.93
N SER A 218 -3.02 -1.99 -10.73
CA SER A 218 -4.26 -2.52 -11.31
C SER A 218 -4.96 -3.44 -10.30
N ALA A 219 -6.04 -4.11 -10.73
CA ALA A 219 -6.64 -5.20 -9.95
C ALA A 219 -5.63 -6.32 -9.61
N GLY A 220 -4.54 -6.45 -10.38
CA GLY A 220 -3.48 -7.41 -10.12
C GLY A 220 -3.83 -8.86 -10.50
N TYR A 221 -2.91 -9.75 -10.20
CA TYR A 221 -3.04 -11.19 -10.46
C TYR A 221 -3.14 -11.97 -9.16
N VAL A 222 -4.08 -12.91 -9.10
CA VAL A 222 -4.17 -13.89 -8.01
C VAL A 222 -3.37 -15.14 -8.35
N HIS A 223 -2.89 -15.85 -7.33
CA HIS A 223 -2.20 -17.13 -7.46
C HIS A 223 -2.81 -18.13 -6.47
N PRO A 224 -3.96 -18.73 -6.81
CA PRO A 224 -4.69 -19.56 -5.86
C PRO A 224 -3.97 -20.90 -5.62
N ILE A 225 -3.65 -21.18 -4.36
CA ILE A 225 -3.25 -22.49 -3.87
C ILE A 225 -4.31 -22.92 -2.85
N ASN A 226 -4.96 -24.06 -3.11
CA ASN A 226 -6.10 -24.53 -2.29
C ASN A 226 -7.20 -23.48 -2.07
N GLY A 227 -7.47 -22.65 -3.08
CA GLY A 227 -8.49 -21.60 -3.03
C GLY A 227 -8.03 -20.25 -2.45
N ILE A 228 -6.83 -20.15 -1.88
CA ILE A 228 -6.31 -18.91 -1.29
C ILE A 228 -5.22 -18.32 -2.19
N SER A 229 -5.37 -17.06 -2.58
CA SER A 229 -4.31 -16.36 -3.32
C SER A 229 -3.06 -16.26 -2.46
N THR A 230 -1.99 -16.93 -2.92
CA THR A 230 -0.75 -17.10 -2.16
C THR A 230 0.41 -16.47 -2.93
N PRO A 231 1.17 -15.55 -2.30
CA PRO A 231 2.27 -14.89 -2.97
C PRO A 231 3.28 -15.87 -3.58
N ARG A 232 3.83 -15.46 -4.73
CA ARG A 232 4.89 -16.17 -5.44
C ARG A 232 6.08 -15.24 -5.64
N THR A 233 7.23 -15.64 -5.10
CA THR A 233 8.47 -14.86 -5.04
C THR A 233 9.65 -15.74 -5.40
N SER A 234 10.82 -15.16 -5.64
CA SER A 234 12.07 -15.91 -5.89
C SER A 234 12.43 -16.91 -4.79
N ASN A 235 11.97 -16.67 -3.55
CA ASN A 235 12.24 -17.55 -2.41
C ASN A 235 11.25 -18.71 -2.31
N SER A 236 10.01 -18.50 -2.76
CA SER A 236 8.94 -19.51 -2.68
C SER A 236 8.82 -20.33 -3.97
N ASP A 237 9.28 -19.80 -5.09
CA ASP A 237 9.32 -20.44 -6.39
C ASP A 237 10.61 -20.03 -7.12
N PRO A 238 11.67 -20.85 -7.05
CA PRO A 238 12.95 -20.54 -7.69
C PRO A 238 12.90 -20.52 -9.22
N GLN A 239 11.89 -21.17 -9.83
CA GLN A 239 11.79 -21.29 -11.27
C GLN A 239 11.08 -20.08 -11.88
N ASP A 240 9.90 -19.73 -11.34
CA ASP A 240 9.03 -18.71 -11.91
C ASP A 240 8.71 -17.56 -10.94
N GLY A 241 9.35 -17.49 -9.78
CA GLY A 241 9.07 -16.50 -8.74
C GLY A 241 9.29 -15.03 -9.13
N THR A 242 10.02 -14.79 -10.21
CA THR A 242 10.25 -13.46 -10.81
C THR A 242 9.48 -13.27 -12.13
N ALA A 243 8.79 -14.30 -12.62
CA ALA A 243 8.06 -14.21 -13.86
C ALA A 243 6.75 -13.42 -13.69
N ILE A 244 6.46 -12.57 -14.67
CA ILE A 244 5.18 -11.87 -14.82
C ILE A 244 4.45 -12.40 -16.06
N PRO A 245 3.11 -12.32 -16.12
CA PRO A 245 2.36 -12.68 -17.32
C PRO A 245 2.81 -11.88 -18.54
N ARG A 246 2.86 -12.53 -19.72
CA ARG A 246 3.26 -11.87 -20.98
C ARG A 246 2.37 -10.67 -21.31
N ALA A 247 1.07 -10.73 -20.97
CA ALA A 247 0.16 -9.61 -21.11
C ALA A 247 0.62 -8.39 -20.30
N GLY A 248 0.97 -8.57 -19.02
CA GLY A 248 1.50 -7.51 -18.16
C GLY A 248 2.85 -6.95 -18.65
N LEU A 249 3.72 -7.82 -19.18
CA LEU A 249 4.99 -7.39 -19.79
C LEU A 249 4.77 -6.51 -21.03
N ASN A 250 3.83 -6.90 -21.89
CA ASN A 250 3.47 -6.13 -23.09
C ASN A 250 2.84 -4.79 -22.72
N GLU A 251 1.94 -4.78 -21.73
CA GLU A 251 1.30 -3.57 -21.22
C GLU A 251 2.33 -2.60 -20.63
N LEU A 252 3.26 -3.09 -19.79
CA LEU A 252 4.36 -2.26 -19.26
C LEU A 252 5.17 -1.60 -20.37
N ARG A 253 5.45 -2.33 -21.45
CA ARG A 253 6.20 -1.80 -22.60
C ARG A 253 5.41 -0.73 -23.34
N GLU A 254 4.13 -0.97 -23.57
CA GLU A 254 3.25 -0.02 -24.26
C GLU A 254 3.09 1.26 -23.43
N GLN A 255 2.81 1.14 -22.14
CA GLN A 255 2.68 2.30 -21.27
C GLN A 255 4.01 3.05 -21.10
N LEU A 256 5.16 2.35 -21.03
CA LEU A 256 6.47 3.01 -21.05
C LEU A 256 6.67 3.82 -22.34
N ARG A 257 6.23 3.30 -23.50
CA ARG A 257 6.31 4.01 -24.78
C ARG A 257 5.48 5.29 -24.80
N GLN A 258 4.38 5.32 -24.07
CA GLN A 258 3.54 6.52 -23.89
C GLN A 258 4.18 7.58 -22.99
N VAL A 259 5.35 7.31 -22.39
CA VAL A 259 6.12 8.29 -21.59
C VAL A 259 7.51 8.49 -22.18
N TYR A 260 8.30 7.42 -22.28
CA TYR A 260 9.69 7.38 -22.73
C TYR A 260 9.88 6.40 -23.90
N PRO A 261 9.61 6.81 -25.16
CA PRO A 261 9.71 5.95 -26.33
C PRO A 261 11.07 5.26 -26.49
N ASP A 262 12.17 5.96 -26.16
CA ASP A 262 13.52 5.42 -26.32
C ASP A 262 13.84 4.35 -25.27
N LEU A 263 13.33 4.50 -24.04
CA LEU A 263 13.47 3.47 -23.00
C LEU A 263 12.62 2.23 -23.31
N ALA A 264 11.48 2.39 -23.99
CA ALA A 264 10.63 1.28 -24.40
C ALA A 264 11.29 0.31 -25.39
N GLU A 265 12.34 0.74 -26.11
CA GLU A 265 13.12 -0.14 -27.00
C GLU A 265 14.16 -0.99 -26.25
N LYS A 266 14.48 -0.66 -24.99
CA LYS A 266 15.48 -1.39 -24.22
C LYS A 266 14.91 -2.72 -23.68
N PRO A 267 15.76 -3.76 -23.52
CA PRO A 267 15.34 -4.98 -22.86
C PRO A 267 15.08 -4.71 -21.37
N PHE A 268 14.06 -5.38 -20.82
CA PHE A 268 13.90 -5.43 -19.37
C PHE A 268 15.02 -6.28 -18.77
N SER A 269 15.75 -5.74 -17.80
CA SER A 269 16.82 -6.43 -17.08
C SER A 269 16.27 -7.38 -16.01
N ALA A 270 15.10 -7.06 -15.47
CA ALA A 270 14.39 -7.89 -14.51
C ALA A 270 12.88 -7.64 -14.54
N THR A 271 12.12 -8.63 -14.07
CA THR A 271 10.69 -8.55 -13.80
C THR A 271 10.39 -9.19 -12.46
N ARG A 272 9.25 -8.85 -11.85
CA ARG A 272 8.68 -9.60 -10.72
C ARG A 272 7.23 -9.24 -10.49
N LEU A 273 6.51 -10.11 -9.81
CA LEU A 273 5.27 -9.73 -9.14
C LEU A 273 5.60 -9.06 -7.80
N CYS A 274 5.12 -7.84 -7.61
CA CYS A 274 5.10 -7.18 -6.31
C CYS A 274 3.75 -7.45 -5.66
N TRP A 275 3.75 -8.18 -4.56
CA TRP A 275 2.53 -8.60 -3.90
C TRP A 275 2.01 -7.54 -2.95
N TYR A 276 0.75 -7.16 -3.15
CA TYR A 276 -0.04 -6.38 -2.22
C TYR A 276 -0.91 -7.31 -1.36
N ASN A 277 -1.48 -6.72 -0.32
CA ASN A 277 -2.57 -7.32 0.42
C ASN A 277 -3.68 -6.26 0.45
N ASP A 278 -4.74 -6.48 -0.31
CA ASP A 278 -5.78 -5.49 -0.56
C ASP A 278 -7.02 -5.82 0.28
N SER A 279 -7.53 -4.84 1.02
CA SER A 279 -8.86 -4.91 1.64
C SER A 279 -9.94 -4.48 0.63
N PRO A 280 -11.23 -4.82 0.86
CA PRO A 280 -12.32 -4.45 -0.05
C PRO A 280 -12.49 -2.94 -0.29
N ASP A 281 -12.12 -2.11 0.69
CA ASP A 281 -12.25 -0.65 0.66
C ASP A 281 -10.89 0.06 0.46
N GLY A 282 -9.78 -0.68 0.44
CA GLY A 282 -8.43 -0.13 0.33
C GLY A 282 -7.87 0.44 1.64
N ASP A 283 -8.59 0.36 2.76
CA ASP A 283 -8.11 0.77 4.07
C ASP A 283 -7.23 -0.30 4.73
N TRP A 284 -6.38 0.10 5.67
CA TRP A 284 -5.55 -0.86 6.40
C TRP A 284 -6.36 -1.64 7.44
N VAL A 285 -6.03 -2.92 7.61
CA VAL A 285 -6.61 -3.75 8.66
C VAL A 285 -5.70 -3.70 9.88
N ILE A 286 -6.05 -2.81 10.82
CA ILE A 286 -5.35 -2.64 12.10
C ILE A 286 -6.36 -2.80 13.24
N SER A 287 -6.52 -4.02 13.74
CA SER A 287 -7.50 -4.31 14.81
C SER A 287 -7.17 -5.61 15.54
N ARG A 288 -7.71 -5.76 16.75
CA ARG A 288 -7.82 -7.05 17.43
C ARG A 288 -8.69 -8.00 16.62
N TYR A 289 -8.37 -9.30 16.65
CA TYR A 289 -9.20 -10.32 16.05
C TYR A 289 -10.49 -10.52 16.89
N PRO A 290 -11.68 -10.57 16.27
CA PRO A 290 -12.91 -10.76 17.01
C PRO A 290 -12.90 -12.06 17.83
N GLY A 291 -13.15 -11.96 19.14
CA GLY A 291 -13.17 -13.11 20.04
C GLY A 291 -11.81 -13.60 20.53
N ASP A 292 -10.70 -13.00 20.09
CA ASP A 292 -9.35 -13.33 20.57
C ASP A 292 -8.58 -12.07 20.98
N GLU A 293 -8.55 -11.79 22.29
CA GLU A 293 -7.80 -10.65 22.84
C GLU A 293 -6.27 -10.82 22.78
N GLY A 294 -5.78 -12.02 22.49
CA GLY A 294 -4.35 -12.32 22.32
C GLY A 294 -3.84 -12.06 20.90
N LEU A 295 -4.71 -11.67 19.96
CA LEU A 295 -4.38 -11.56 18.54
C LEU A 295 -4.75 -10.19 17.97
N VAL A 296 -3.80 -9.56 17.27
CA VAL A 296 -3.97 -8.33 16.51
C VAL A 296 -3.48 -8.52 15.10
N PHE A 297 -4.18 -7.94 14.13
CA PHE A 297 -3.73 -7.81 12.76
C PHE A 297 -3.27 -6.37 12.50
N ALA A 298 -2.16 -6.24 11.78
CA ALA A 298 -1.67 -5.00 11.19
C ALA A 298 -1.23 -5.30 9.76
N THR A 299 -2.20 -5.39 8.85
CA THR A 299 -2.02 -5.90 7.48
C THR A 299 -2.88 -5.10 6.49
N ALA A 300 -3.09 -5.65 5.29
CA ALA A 300 -3.87 -5.05 4.21
C ALA A 300 -3.35 -3.66 3.81
N GLY A 301 -2.07 -3.58 3.46
CA GLY A 301 -1.46 -2.29 3.10
C GLY A 301 -1.98 -1.67 1.80
N SER A 302 -2.79 -2.41 1.03
CA SER A 302 -3.56 -1.96 -0.16
C SER A 302 -2.75 -1.16 -1.17
N GLY A 303 -1.47 -1.53 -1.34
CA GLY A 303 -0.54 -0.86 -2.26
C GLY A 303 -0.03 0.52 -1.83
N HIS A 304 -0.38 1.02 -0.64
CA HIS A 304 -0.06 2.39 -0.22
C HIS A 304 0.53 2.54 1.19
N ALA A 305 0.73 1.46 1.94
CA ALA A 305 1.27 1.55 3.31
C ALA A 305 2.73 2.04 3.42
N PHE A 306 3.60 1.77 2.46
CA PHE A 306 5.05 2.02 2.63
C PHE A 306 5.39 3.48 3.02
N LYS A 307 4.69 4.46 2.42
CA LYS A 307 4.94 5.90 2.66
C LYS A 307 4.63 6.36 4.09
N VAL A 308 3.91 5.55 4.88
CA VAL A 308 3.59 5.87 6.28
C VAL A 308 4.36 5.02 7.28
N CYS A 309 5.11 4.01 6.81
CA CYS A 309 5.82 3.07 7.68
C CYS A 309 7.18 3.59 8.18
N LEU A 310 7.67 4.69 7.62
CA LEU A 310 8.92 5.32 8.04
C LEU A 310 8.60 6.56 8.88
N PRO A 311 9.12 6.67 10.12
CA PRO A 311 9.02 7.91 10.88
C PRO A 311 9.75 9.02 10.14
N SER A 312 9.13 10.21 10.10
CA SER A 312 9.70 11.45 9.57
C SER A 312 10.83 11.98 10.42
#